data_AF-A0A966GIA8-F1
#
_entry.id   AF-A0A966GIA8-F1
#
_cell.length_a   1.000
_cell.length_b   1.000
_cell.length_c   1.000
_cell.angle_alpha   90.00
_cell.angle_beta   90.00
_cell.angle_gamma   90.00
#
_symmetry.space_group_name_H-M   'P 1'
#
loop_
_entity.id
_entity.type
_entity.pdbx_description
1 polymer ?
#
loop_
_entity_poly.entity_id
_entity_poly.type
_entity_poly.pdbx_seq_one_letter_code
_entity_poly.pdbx_strand_id
1 'polypeptide(L)'
;RPKDHAIIAEIDGYVRFGKDYKNKRRVTIEPSVEGMEKVEYMVPKGKHIPVQEGDFVQKGDYIMDGNPAPHDILAIMGVEALADYMIDEVQDVYRLQGVRINDKHIEVIVRQMLQKWEIAESGDTVLLKGETVDKAEFDEANEKAIARGGRPATGEPILLGITKASLQTRSFISAASFQETTRVLTEASVQGKRDKLVGLKENVIVGRLIPAGTGGATSRVRRIAAERDNKVIDQRREEAEVAAALAAPVSDVIGGDEFDNFLMDTPDSRD
;
A
#
# COMPACT_ATOMS: atom_id res chain seq x y z
N ARG A 1 -11.70 4.72 -19.87
CA ARG A 1 -12.17 6.11 -20.09
C ARG A 1 -13.25 6.11 -21.17
N PRO A 2 -14.43 6.72 -20.94
CA PRO A 2 -15.47 6.89 -21.96
C PRO A 2 -14.97 7.72 -23.15
N LYS A 3 -15.57 7.53 -24.33
CA LYS A 3 -15.24 8.34 -25.52
C LYS A 3 -15.70 9.80 -25.35
N ASP A 4 -16.90 9.98 -24.82
CA ASP A 4 -17.46 11.27 -24.42
C ASP A 4 -17.48 11.33 -22.89
N HIS A 5 -16.40 11.84 -22.29
CA HIS A 5 -16.31 11.99 -20.83
C HIS A 5 -16.74 13.40 -20.44
N ALA A 6 -17.48 13.56 -19.36
CA ALA A 6 -17.71 14.87 -18.76
C ALA A 6 -16.39 15.48 -18.25
N ILE A 7 -16.38 16.80 -18.14
CA ILE A 7 -15.31 17.56 -17.49
C ILE A 7 -15.90 18.12 -16.21
N ILE A 8 -15.26 17.81 -15.09
CA ILE A 8 -15.65 18.28 -13.74
C ILE A 8 -14.61 19.28 -13.23
N ALA A 9 -15.05 20.21 -12.37
CA ALA A 9 -14.22 21.25 -11.80
C ALA A 9 -13.21 20.68 -10.79
N GLU A 10 -11.93 21.03 -10.93
CA GLU A 10 -10.84 20.59 -10.04
C GLU A 10 -10.72 21.47 -8.79
N ILE A 11 -11.17 22.72 -8.89
CA ILE A 11 -11.06 23.75 -7.86
C ILE A 11 -12.39 24.51 -7.73
N ASP A 12 -12.62 25.06 -6.53
CA ASP A 12 -13.72 25.99 -6.28
C ASP A 12 -13.38 27.38 -6.84
N GLY A 13 -14.31 28.03 -7.54
CA GLY A 13 -14.04 29.34 -8.10
C GLY A 13 -15.10 29.89 -9.04
N TYR A 14 -14.76 31.00 -9.68
CA TYR A 14 -15.62 31.67 -10.64
C TYR A 14 -15.26 31.31 -12.07
N VAL A 15 -16.27 31.02 -12.89
CA VAL A 15 -16.09 30.63 -14.28
C VAL A 15 -15.83 31.87 -15.16
N ARG A 16 -14.75 31.81 -15.95
CA ARG A 16 -14.41 32.79 -17.00
C ARG A 16 -14.28 32.10 -18.34
N PHE A 17 -14.84 32.70 -19.40
CA PHE A 17 -14.61 32.20 -20.75
C PHE A 17 -13.41 32.91 -21.37
N GLY A 18 -12.43 32.11 -21.79
CA GLY A 18 -11.26 32.60 -22.51
C GLY A 18 -11.50 32.72 -24.01
N LYS A 19 -10.49 33.19 -24.74
CA LYS A 19 -10.52 33.23 -26.20
C LYS A 19 -10.56 31.81 -26.76
N ASP A 20 -11.48 31.57 -27.69
CA ASP A 20 -11.60 30.31 -28.41
C ASP A 20 -10.28 29.92 -29.09
N TYR A 21 -9.95 28.63 -29.03
CA TYR A 21 -8.79 28.07 -29.70
C TYR A 21 -9.22 26.97 -30.67
N LYS A 22 -9.12 27.25 -31.97
CA LYS A 22 -9.60 26.36 -33.04
C LYS A 22 -11.07 25.96 -32.79
N ASN A 23 -11.36 24.65 -32.75
CA ASN A 23 -12.68 24.09 -32.47
C ASN A 23 -12.93 23.83 -30.97
N LYS A 24 -12.16 24.44 -30.07
CA LYS A 24 -12.36 24.31 -28.62
C LYS A 24 -12.61 25.68 -27.99
N ARG A 25 -13.56 25.72 -27.05
CA ARG A 25 -13.85 26.85 -26.17
C ARG A 25 -13.00 26.70 -24.91
N ARG A 26 -12.38 27.79 -24.46
CA ARG A 26 -11.57 27.79 -23.23
C ARG A 26 -12.45 28.22 -22.07
N VAL A 27 -12.50 27.41 -21.03
CA VAL A 27 -13.18 27.71 -19.77
C VAL A 27 -12.11 27.73 -18.69
N THR A 28 -11.98 28.84 -17.99
CA THR A 28 -10.99 29.02 -16.92
C THR A 28 -11.74 29.17 -15.61
N ILE A 29 -11.34 28.45 -14.57
CA ILE A 29 -11.85 28.66 -13.22
C ILE A 29 -10.85 29.52 -12.46
N GLU A 30 -11.31 30.69 -12.02
CA GLU A 30 -10.53 31.58 -11.17
C GLU A 30 -10.81 31.24 -9.69
N PRO A 31 -9.81 30.80 -8.92
CA PRO A 31 -10.03 30.42 -7.53
C PRO A 31 -10.51 31.61 -6.71
N SER A 32 -11.42 31.34 -5.76
CA SER A 32 -11.93 32.34 -4.83
C SER A 32 -10.91 32.73 -3.75
N VAL A 33 -9.89 31.90 -3.54
CA VAL A 33 -8.83 32.08 -2.53
C VAL A 33 -7.57 32.62 -3.21
N GLU A 34 -7.02 33.72 -2.68
CA GLU A 34 -5.75 34.29 -3.14
C GLU A 34 -4.59 33.30 -2.96
N GLY A 35 -3.84 33.03 -4.03
CA GLY A 35 -2.64 32.19 -4.02
C GLY A 35 -2.75 30.84 -4.75
N MET A 36 -3.95 30.43 -5.17
CA MET A 36 -4.11 29.26 -6.05
C MET A 36 -3.96 29.63 -7.53
N GLU A 37 -3.39 28.72 -8.31
CA GLU A 37 -3.30 28.86 -9.77
C GLU A 37 -4.66 28.63 -10.44
N LYS A 38 -4.89 29.32 -11.55
CA LYS A 38 -6.10 29.17 -12.37
C LYS A 38 -6.03 27.86 -13.14
N VAL A 39 -7.13 27.11 -13.16
CA VAL A 39 -7.23 25.87 -13.94
C VAL A 39 -7.97 26.15 -15.25
N GLU A 40 -7.38 25.71 -16.37
CA GLU A 40 -7.95 25.91 -17.70
C GLU A 40 -8.44 24.60 -18.31
N TYR A 41 -9.70 24.61 -18.77
CA TYR A 41 -10.35 23.51 -19.47
C TYR A 41 -10.56 23.85 -20.95
N MET A 42 -10.34 22.87 -21.82
CA MET A 42 -10.61 23.00 -23.25
C MET A 42 -11.80 22.15 -23.66
N VAL A 43 -12.97 22.79 -23.79
CA VAL A 43 -14.23 22.13 -24.13
C VAL A 43 -14.45 22.17 -25.65
N PRO A 44 -14.70 21.04 -26.33
CA PRO A 44 -15.03 21.05 -27.75
C PRO A 44 -16.28 21.89 -28.08
N LYS A 45 -16.22 22.69 -29.13
CA LYS A 45 -17.37 23.46 -29.62
C LYS A 45 -18.44 22.49 -30.12
N GLY A 46 -19.68 22.64 -29.63
CA GLY A 46 -20.82 21.78 -29.95
C GLY A 46 -21.26 20.85 -28.81
N LYS A 47 -20.50 20.78 -27.70
CA LYS A 47 -20.96 20.17 -26.46
C LYS A 47 -21.68 21.20 -25.59
N HIS A 48 -22.68 20.74 -24.85
CA HIS A 48 -23.44 21.59 -23.92
C HIS A 48 -22.60 21.88 -22.67
N ILE A 49 -22.54 23.16 -22.29
CA ILE A 49 -21.85 23.66 -21.11
C ILE A 49 -22.95 24.17 -20.17
N PRO A 50 -23.18 23.54 -19.01
CA PRO A 50 -24.26 23.93 -18.11
C PRO A 50 -23.95 25.23 -17.32
N VAL A 51 -22.68 25.66 -17.27
CA VAL A 51 -22.22 26.83 -16.51
C VAL A 51 -22.19 28.12 -17.36
N GLN A 52 -22.50 29.26 -16.74
CA GLN A 52 -22.42 30.59 -17.33
C GLN A 52 -21.21 31.39 -16.85
N GLU A 53 -20.93 32.51 -17.51
CA GLU A 53 -19.81 33.37 -17.16
C GLU A 53 -20.11 34.12 -15.85
N GLY A 54 -19.20 34.02 -14.88
CA GLY A 54 -19.37 34.59 -13.55
C GLY A 54 -20.09 33.67 -12.55
N ASP A 55 -20.51 32.47 -12.96
CA ASP A 55 -21.06 31.48 -12.03
C ASP A 55 -19.96 31.00 -11.07
N PHE A 56 -20.36 30.75 -9.83
CA PHE A 56 -19.52 30.10 -8.83
C PHE A 56 -19.72 28.59 -8.90
N VAL A 57 -18.64 27.85 -9.12
CA VAL A 57 -18.63 26.39 -9.18
C VAL A 57 -17.83 25.83 -8.02
N GLN A 58 -18.33 24.72 -7.47
CA GLN A 58 -17.64 23.92 -6.47
C GLN A 58 -16.84 22.80 -7.15
N LYS A 59 -15.83 22.30 -6.42
CA LYS A 59 -15.02 21.16 -6.82
C LYS A 59 -15.92 19.94 -7.04
N GLY A 60 -15.85 19.38 -8.24
CA GLY A 60 -16.69 18.28 -8.69
C GLY A 60 -17.88 18.70 -9.56
N ASP A 61 -18.20 20.00 -9.65
CA ASP A 61 -19.30 20.47 -10.52
C ASP A 61 -19.00 20.24 -11.99
N TYR A 62 -20.05 19.97 -12.77
CA TYR A 62 -19.95 19.70 -14.19
C TYR A 62 -19.67 20.97 -15.00
N ILE A 63 -18.51 21.02 -15.65
CA ILE A 63 -18.17 22.06 -16.65
C ILE A 63 -18.65 21.65 -18.05
N MET A 64 -18.66 20.35 -18.34
CA MET A 64 -19.20 19.79 -19.58
C MET A 64 -20.06 18.59 -19.27
N ASP A 65 -21.22 18.53 -19.92
CA ASP A 65 -22.16 17.42 -19.79
C ASP A 65 -21.60 16.09 -20.35
N GLY A 66 -22.04 14.97 -19.78
CA GLY A 66 -21.59 13.61 -20.12
C GLY A 66 -21.32 12.74 -18.89
N ASN A 67 -20.82 11.52 -19.13
CA ASN A 67 -20.49 10.61 -18.04
C ASN A 67 -19.09 10.93 -17.51
N PRO A 68 -18.94 11.24 -16.21
CA PRO A 68 -17.62 11.55 -15.63
C PRO A 68 -16.71 10.32 -15.72
N ALA A 69 -15.44 10.55 -16.02
CA ALA A 69 -14.48 9.46 -16.03
C ALA A 69 -14.12 9.09 -14.58
N PRO A 70 -14.16 7.79 -14.19
CA PRO A 70 -13.84 7.36 -12.83
C PRO A 70 -12.46 7.82 -12.32
N HIS A 71 -11.47 7.95 -13.21
CA HIS A 71 -10.15 8.46 -12.85
C HIS A 71 -10.17 9.93 -12.44
N ASP A 72 -11.03 10.72 -13.09
CA ASP A 72 -11.11 12.16 -12.84
C ASP A 72 -11.89 12.40 -11.53
N ILE A 73 -12.93 11.60 -11.26
CA ILE A 73 -13.63 11.58 -9.96
C ILE A 73 -12.64 11.26 -8.83
N LEU A 74 -11.78 10.26 -9.01
CA LEU A 74 -10.80 9.87 -7.98
C LEU A 74 -9.82 11.00 -7.66
N ALA A 75 -9.26 11.63 -8.69
CA ALA A 75 -8.27 12.69 -8.53
C ALA A 75 -8.88 13.96 -7.90
N ILE A 76 -10.13 14.27 -8.23
CA ILE A 76 -10.80 15.49 -7.80
C ILE A 76 -11.54 15.25 -6.49
N MET A 77 -12.54 14.38 -6.49
CA MET A 77 -13.47 14.21 -5.37
C MET A 77 -12.99 13.18 -4.35
N GLY A 78 -12.04 12.32 -4.71
CA GLY A 78 -11.45 11.32 -3.82
C GLY A 78 -12.13 9.96 -3.87
N VAL A 79 -11.75 9.09 -2.92
CA VAL A 79 -12.13 7.67 -2.90
C VAL A 79 -13.61 7.46 -2.58
N GLU A 80 -14.17 8.24 -1.65
CA GLU A 80 -15.56 8.09 -1.21
C GLU A 80 -16.53 8.41 -2.35
N ALA A 81 -16.37 9.57 -2.97
CA ALA A 81 -17.18 9.97 -4.12
C ALA A 81 -17.07 9.00 -5.31
N LEU A 82 -15.87 8.44 -5.55
CA LEU A 82 -15.72 7.39 -6.57
C LEU A 82 -16.47 6.12 -6.20
N ALA A 83 -16.41 5.70 -4.93
CA ALA A 83 -17.08 4.48 -4.48
C ALA A 83 -18.60 4.61 -4.64
N ASP A 84 -19.18 5.73 -4.21
CA ASP A 84 -20.61 6.01 -4.35
C ASP A 84 -21.02 6.01 -5.83
N TYR A 85 -20.27 6.73 -6.68
CA TYR A 85 -20.50 6.73 -8.13
C TYR A 85 -20.48 5.31 -8.74
N MET A 86 -19.49 4.48 -8.36
CA MET A 86 -19.40 3.12 -8.88
C MET A 86 -20.52 2.21 -8.37
N ILE A 87 -20.98 2.40 -7.13
CA ILE A 87 -22.08 1.63 -6.55
C ILE A 87 -23.37 1.97 -7.29
N ASP A 88 -23.69 3.26 -7.45
CA ASP A 88 -24.93 3.72 -8.09
C ASP A 88 -24.99 3.29 -9.56
N GLU A 89 -23.93 3.53 -10.34
CA GLU A 89 -23.89 3.15 -11.77
C GLU A 89 -24.05 1.64 -11.99
N VAL A 90 -23.41 0.82 -11.15
CA VAL A 90 -23.55 -0.64 -11.25
C VAL A 90 -24.93 -1.07 -10.77
N GLN A 91 -25.43 -0.51 -9.67
CA GLN A 91 -26.75 -0.84 -9.14
C GLN A 91 -27.86 -0.49 -10.11
N ASP A 92 -27.79 0.64 -10.81
CA ASP A 92 -28.83 1.06 -11.74
C ASP A 92 -29.01 0.08 -12.90
N VAL A 93 -27.92 -0.56 -13.36
CA VAL A 93 -28.00 -1.64 -14.36
C VAL A 93 -28.68 -2.89 -13.78
N TYR A 94 -28.34 -3.29 -12.54
CA TYR A 94 -28.97 -4.45 -11.89
C TYR A 94 -30.45 -4.21 -11.56
N ARG A 95 -30.77 -3.01 -11.07
CA ARG A 95 -32.14 -2.55 -10.81
C ARG A 95 -32.97 -2.55 -12.10
N LEU A 96 -32.39 -2.08 -13.21
CA LEU A 96 -33.05 -2.11 -14.52
C LEU A 96 -33.38 -3.55 -14.97
N GLN A 97 -32.53 -4.52 -14.63
CA GLN A 97 -32.77 -5.94 -14.90
C GLN A 97 -33.64 -6.64 -13.83
N GLY A 98 -34.10 -5.90 -12.82
CA GLY A 98 -34.92 -6.42 -11.72
C GLY A 98 -34.17 -7.30 -10.72
N VAL A 99 -32.84 -7.30 -10.76
CA VAL A 99 -32.00 -8.10 -9.87
C VAL A 99 -31.61 -7.27 -8.65
N ARG A 100 -31.85 -7.81 -7.45
CA ARG A 100 -31.45 -7.16 -6.19
C ARG A 100 -30.11 -7.70 -5.74
N ILE A 101 -29.12 -6.81 -5.63
CA ILE A 101 -27.80 -7.08 -5.06
C ILE A 101 -27.54 -6.12 -3.90
N ASN A 102 -26.82 -6.57 -2.87
CA ASN A 102 -26.43 -5.71 -1.75
C ASN A 102 -25.16 -4.91 -2.12
N ASP A 103 -25.13 -3.63 -1.78
CA ASP A 103 -24.03 -2.70 -2.08
C ASP A 103 -22.67 -3.19 -1.56
N LYS A 104 -22.66 -3.92 -0.43
CA LYS A 104 -21.46 -4.52 0.15
C LYS A 104 -20.67 -5.38 -0.83
N HIS A 105 -21.33 -6.04 -1.78
CA HIS A 105 -20.64 -6.83 -2.80
C HIS A 105 -19.86 -5.94 -3.77
N ILE A 106 -20.44 -4.81 -4.16
CA ILE A 106 -19.83 -3.85 -5.09
C ILE A 106 -18.72 -3.10 -4.37
N GLU A 107 -18.95 -2.65 -3.14
CA GLU A 107 -17.92 -2.02 -2.29
C GLU A 107 -16.66 -2.86 -2.16
N VAL A 108 -16.82 -4.17 -1.90
CA VAL A 108 -15.67 -5.08 -1.78
C VAL A 108 -14.91 -5.17 -3.11
N ILE A 109 -15.58 -5.12 -4.26
CA ILE A 109 -14.93 -5.12 -5.57
C ILE A 109 -14.21 -3.79 -5.83
N VAL A 110 -14.86 -2.65 -5.57
CA VAL A 110 -14.25 -1.32 -5.72
C VAL A 110 -13.02 -1.17 -4.83
N ARG A 111 -13.07 -1.70 -3.60
CA ARG A 111 -11.90 -1.77 -2.71
C ARG A 111 -10.74 -2.54 -3.33
N GLN A 112 -10.98 -3.61 -4.08
CA GLN A 112 -9.92 -4.36 -4.78
C GLN A 112 -9.33 -3.55 -5.95
N MET A 113 -10.15 -2.73 -6.61
CA MET A 113 -9.72 -1.87 -7.72
C MET A 113 -8.83 -0.70 -7.27
N LEU A 114 -8.90 -0.30 -5.98
CA LEU A 114 -8.16 0.81 -5.36
C LEU A 114 -7.00 0.37 -4.44
N GLN A 115 -6.54 -0.87 -4.57
CA GLN A 115 -5.47 -1.40 -3.70
C GLN A 115 -4.10 -0.79 -3.96
N LYS A 116 -3.85 -0.29 -5.17
CA LYS A 116 -2.56 0.24 -5.58
C LYS A 116 -2.50 1.74 -5.38
N TRP A 117 -1.33 2.20 -4.97
CA TRP A 117 -1.00 3.58 -4.70
C TRP A 117 0.22 3.96 -5.54
N GLU A 118 0.18 5.14 -6.14
CA GLU A 118 1.30 5.74 -6.85
C GLU A 118 1.99 6.76 -5.94
N ILE A 119 3.31 6.65 -5.80
CA ILE A 119 4.09 7.50 -4.90
C ILE A 119 4.36 8.85 -5.57
N ALA A 120 3.87 9.92 -4.97
CA ALA A 120 4.10 11.30 -5.41
C ALA A 120 5.45 11.82 -4.90
N GLU A 121 5.76 11.57 -3.63
CA GLU A 121 7.07 11.88 -3.02
C GLU A 121 7.53 10.74 -2.13
N SER A 122 8.80 10.37 -2.27
CA SER A 122 9.41 9.26 -1.53
C SER A 122 9.67 9.54 -0.04
N GLY A 123 9.76 10.81 0.37
CA GLY A 123 10.22 11.18 1.70
C GLY A 123 11.57 10.54 2.04
N ASP A 124 11.70 10.01 3.26
CA ASP A 124 12.87 9.27 3.73
C ASP A 124 12.59 7.74 3.78
N THR A 125 11.62 7.28 2.98
CA THR A 125 11.30 5.86 2.81
C THR A 125 12.19 5.19 1.76
N VAL A 126 12.04 3.87 1.59
CA VAL A 126 12.71 3.10 0.52
C VAL A 126 11.98 3.18 -0.83
N LEU A 127 10.83 3.84 -0.87
CA LEU A 127 9.93 3.87 -2.01
C LEU A 127 10.41 4.87 -3.07
N LEU A 128 10.18 4.59 -4.35
CA LEU A 128 10.57 5.48 -5.44
C LEU A 128 9.39 6.31 -5.96
N LYS A 129 9.64 7.57 -6.33
CA LYS A 129 8.64 8.43 -6.97
C LYS A 129 8.15 7.81 -8.29
N GLY A 130 6.83 7.77 -8.48
CA GLY A 130 6.18 7.13 -9.62
C GLY A 130 6.12 5.60 -9.55
N GLU A 131 6.66 5.00 -8.49
CA GLU A 131 6.47 3.56 -8.25
C GLU A 131 5.01 3.29 -7.84
N THR A 132 4.50 2.12 -8.22
CA THR A 132 3.16 1.67 -7.81
C THR A 132 3.28 0.53 -6.82
N VAL A 133 2.77 0.76 -5.61
CA VAL A 133 2.88 -0.17 -4.49
C VAL A 133 1.50 -0.52 -3.96
N ASP A 134 1.38 -1.65 -3.26
CA ASP A 134 0.14 -1.95 -2.54
C ASP A 134 -0.02 -1.04 -1.32
N LYS A 135 -1.26 -0.68 -1.00
CA LYS A 135 -1.58 0.14 0.18
C LYS A 135 -0.92 -0.37 1.46
N ALA A 136 -0.97 -1.68 1.72
CA ALA A 136 -0.38 -2.23 2.94
C ALA A 136 1.17 -2.18 2.95
N GLU A 137 1.82 -2.18 1.79
CA GLU A 137 3.29 -1.98 1.71
C GLU A 137 3.66 -0.50 1.89
N PHE A 138 2.85 0.40 1.33
CA PHE A 138 2.98 1.85 1.53
C PHE A 138 2.84 2.21 3.01
N ASP A 139 1.79 1.71 3.67
CA ASP A 139 1.54 1.93 5.10
C ASP A 139 2.71 1.39 5.95
N GLU A 140 3.18 0.17 5.69
CA GLU A 140 4.32 -0.43 6.42
C GLU A 140 5.63 0.36 6.21
N ALA A 141 5.90 0.83 4.98
CA ALA A 141 7.08 1.62 4.68
C ALA A 141 7.06 2.98 5.40
N ASN A 142 5.89 3.61 5.48
CA ASN A 142 5.69 4.86 6.18
C ASN A 142 5.81 4.71 7.69
N GLU A 143 5.21 3.67 8.28
CA GLU A 143 5.37 3.36 9.71
C GLU A 143 6.84 3.19 10.08
N LYS A 144 7.64 2.50 9.24
CA LYS A 144 9.09 2.34 9.45
C LYS A 144 9.87 3.64 9.32
N ALA A 145 9.47 4.56 8.45
CA ALA A 145 10.14 5.86 8.33
C ALA A 145 9.83 6.75 9.54
N ILE A 146 8.56 6.79 9.97
CA ILE A 146 8.12 7.55 11.15
C ILE A 146 8.81 7.01 12.42
N ALA A 147 8.92 5.69 12.58
CA ALA A 147 9.61 5.08 13.71
C ALA A 147 11.11 5.45 13.79
N ARG A 148 11.72 5.82 12.66
CA ARG A 148 13.11 6.30 12.58
C ARG A 148 13.20 7.83 12.69
N GLY A 149 12.09 8.54 12.88
CA GLY A 149 12.03 10.00 12.91
C GLY A 149 12.16 10.68 11.54
N GLY A 150 12.02 9.92 10.45
CA GLY A 150 12.08 10.44 9.08
C GLY A 150 10.73 10.93 8.56
N ARG A 151 10.75 11.58 7.39
CA ARG A 151 9.54 12.03 6.69
C ARG A 151 8.86 10.86 5.96
N PRO A 152 7.54 10.67 6.12
CA PRO A 152 6.81 9.65 5.38
C PRO A 152 6.74 9.97 3.88
N ALA A 153 6.51 8.95 3.07
CA ALA A 153 6.18 9.11 1.66
C ALA A 153 4.74 9.60 1.50
N THR A 154 4.50 10.41 0.47
CA THR A 154 3.16 10.82 0.02
C THR A 154 2.82 10.12 -1.28
N GLY A 155 1.55 9.79 -1.46
CA GLY A 155 1.07 9.09 -2.65
C GLY A 155 -0.44 9.15 -2.74
N GLU A 156 -0.94 8.80 -3.92
CA GLU A 156 -2.35 8.85 -4.25
C GLU A 156 -2.82 7.46 -4.70
N PRO A 157 -4.06 7.07 -4.36
CA PRO A 157 -4.63 5.82 -4.83
C PRO A 157 -4.83 5.87 -6.35
N ILE A 158 -4.55 4.74 -7.02
CA ILE A 158 -4.80 4.60 -8.46
C ILE A 158 -5.95 3.63 -8.71
N LEU A 159 -6.86 4.02 -9.60
CA LEU A 159 -7.94 3.14 -10.02
C LEU A 159 -7.45 2.16 -11.09
N LEU A 160 -7.49 0.87 -10.78
CA LEU A 160 -7.17 -0.20 -11.71
C LEU A 160 -8.42 -0.99 -12.09
N GLY A 161 -8.53 -1.36 -13.37
CA GLY A 161 -9.55 -2.31 -13.81
C GLY A 161 -9.34 -3.68 -13.16
N ILE A 162 -10.43 -4.44 -12.95
CA ILE A 162 -10.43 -5.73 -12.22
C ILE A 162 -9.38 -6.70 -12.78
N THR A 163 -9.24 -6.79 -14.10
CA THR A 163 -8.24 -7.64 -14.76
C THR A 163 -6.81 -7.22 -14.43
N LYS A 164 -6.53 -5.90 -14.48
CA LYS A 164 -5.19 -5.36 -14.20
C LYS A 164 -4.85 -5.47 -12.71
N ALA A 165 -5.80 -5.17 -11.83
CA ALA A 165 -5.66 -5.37 -10.38
C ALA A 165 -5.39 -6.85 -10.04
N SER A 166 -6.07 -7.79 -10.72
CA SER A 166 -5.88 -9.23 -10.51
C SER A 166 -4.51 -9.74 -10.98
N LEU A 167 -3.97 -9.18 -12.08
CA LEU A 167 -2.63 -9.51 -12.58
C LEU A 167 -1.51 -8.94 -11.70
N GLN A 168 -1.75 -7.79 -11.06
CA GLN A 168 -0.77 -7.10 -10.21
C GLN A 168 -0.85 -7.50 -8.73
N THR A 169 -1.37 -8.70 -8.43
CA THR A 169 -1.36 -9.22 -7.06
C THR A 169 0.06 -9.57 -6.58
N ARG A 170 0.25 -9.65 -5.26
CA ARG A 170 1.54 -10.00 -4.63
C ARG A 170 2.00 -11.41 -4.95
N SER A 171 1.05 -12.33 -5.10
CA SER A 171 1.35 -13.72 -5.42
C SER A 171 1.48 -13.91 -6.92
N PHE A 172 2.68 -14.25 -7.37
CA PHE A 172 2.90 -14.62 -8.76
C PHE A 172 2.21 -15.96 -9.10
N ILE A 173 2.02 -16.86 -8.13
CA ILE A 173 1.30 -18.13 -8.34
C ILE A 173 -0.17 -17.85 -8.63
N SER A 174 -0.80 -16.98 -7.82
CA SER A 174 -2.17 -16.57 -8.03
C SER A 174 -2.33 -15.76 -9.32
N ALA A 175 -1.42 -14.82 -9.61
CA ALA A 175 -1.43 -14.05 -10.85
C ALA A 175 -1.29 -14.95 -12.09
N ALA A 176 -0.32 -15.87 -12.10
CA ALA A 176 -0.10 -16.80 -13.20
C ALA A 176 -1.30 -17.73 -13.41
N SER A 177 -2.03 -18.10 -12.35
CA SER A 177 -3.25 -18.91 -12.48
C SER A 177 -4.43 -18.19 -13.16
N PHE A 178 -4.39 -16.85 -13.25
CA PHE A 178 -5.46 -16.05 -13.83
C PHE A 178 -5.29 -15.90 -15.34
N GLN A 179 -4.25 -15.18 -15.79
CA GLN A 179 -3.94 -14.89 -17.19
C GLN A 179 -2.43 -14.62 -17.35
N GLU A 180 -1.94 -14.54 -18.60
CA GLU A 180 -0.56 -14.16 -18.94
C GLU A 180 0.55 -14.99 -18.25
N THR A 181 0.31 -16.30 -18.08
CA THR A 181 1.18 -17.26 -17.36
C THR A 181 2.67 -17.10 -17.68
N THR A 182 3.04 -17.11 -18.97
CA THR A 182 4.44 -17.04 -19.41
C THR A 182 5.11 -15.76 -18.95
N ARG A 183 4.45 -14.61 -19.14
CA ARG A 183 4.99 -13.30 -18.76
C ARG A 183 5.18 -13.21 -17.26
N VAL A 184 4.16 -13.60 -16.48
CA VAL A 184 4.19 -13.52 -15.01
C VAL A 184 5.31 -14.40 -14.43
N LEU A 185 5.48 -15.61 -14.93
CA LEU A 185 6.53 -16.53 -14.45
C LEU A 185 7.93 -16.07 -14.85
N THR A 186 8.11 -15.55 -16.07
CA THR A 186 9.41 -14.98 -16.49
C THR A 186 9.80 -13.80 -15.62
N GLU A 187 8.88 -12.86 -15.38
CA GLU A 187 9.15 -11.70 -14.53
C GLU A 187 9.50 -12.11 -13.08
N ALA A 188 8.71 -13.03 -12.51
CA ALA A 188 8.98 -13.54 -11.17
C ALA A 188 10.33 -14.26 -11.06
N SER A 189 10.73 -15.00 -12.11
CA SER A 189 12.01 -15.71 -12.17
C SER A 189 13.19 -14.73 -12.25
N VAL A 190 13.09 -13.71 -13.09
CA VAL A 190 14.13 -12.67 -13.24
C VAL A 190 14.30 -11.86 -11.95
N GLN A 191 13.20 -11.55 -11.26
CA GLN A 191 13.22 -10.81 -10.00
C GLN A 191 13.57 -11.69 -8.78
N GLY A 192 13.63 -13.02 -8.94
CA GLY A 192 13.82 -13.95 -7.83
C GLY A 192 12.70 -13.90 -6.78
N LYS A 193 11.46 -13.59 -7.19
CA LYS A 193 10.32 -13.42 -6.29
C LYS A 193 10.02 -14.71 -5.53
N ARG A 194 9.68 -14.58 -4.24
CA ARG A 194 9.25 -15.69 -3.37
C ARG A 194 7.80 -15.48 -2.95
N ASP A 195 6.99 -16.51 -3.11
CA ASP A 195 5.58 -16.48 -2.72
C ASP A 195 5.44 -16.88 -1.24
N LYS A 196 4.69 -16.09 -0.47
CA LYS A 196 4.46 -16.32 0.96
C LYS A 196 3.23 -17.19 1.25
N LEU A 197 2.46 -17.59 0.22
CA LEU A 197 1.26 -18.44 0.34
C LEU A 197 0.25 -17.88 1.34
N VAL A 198 0.00 -16.57 1.29
CA VAL A 198 -0.95 -15.88 2.18
C VAL A 198 -2.35 -15.85 1.59
N GLY A 199 -2.48 -16.02 0.27
CA GLY A 199 -3.74 -15.95 -0.46
C GLY A 199 -4.52 -17.26 -0.47
N LEU A 200 -5.76 -17.18 -0.94
CA LEU A 200 -6.66 -18.34 -1.06
C LEU A 200 -6.20 -19.27 -2.20
N LYS A 201 -5.99 -18.72 -3.41
CA LYS A 201 -5.67 -19.50 -4.61
C LYS A 201 -4.34 -20.23 -4.49
N GLU A 202 -3.31 -19.57 -3.98
CA GLU A 202 -2.00 -20.17 -3.74
C GLU A 202 -2.09 -21.45 -2.89
N ASN A 203 -2.80 -21.38 -1.77
CA ASN A 203 -2.93 -22.52 -0.86
C ASN A 203 -3.73 -23.66 -1.48
N VAL A 204 -4.77 -23.35 -2.26
CA VAL A 204 -5.52 -24.37 -3.00
C VAL A 204 -4.64 -25.07 -4.03
N ILE A 205 -3.84 -24.32 -4.80
CA ILE A 205 -2.95 -24.88 -5.84
C ILE A 205 -1.88 -25.78 -5.22
N VAL A 206 -1.33 -25.40 -4.06
CA VAL A 206 -0.29 -26.17 -3.35
C VAL A 206 -0.87 -27.31 -2.50
N GLY A 207 -2.20 -27.38 -2.32
CA GLY A 207 -2.87 -28.40 -1.51
C GLY A 207 -2.78 -28.18 0.01
N ARG A 208 -2.59 -26.93 0.45
CA ARG A 208 -2.60 -26.52 1.86
C ARG A 208 -3.98 -26.03 2.30
N LEU A 209 -4.22 -26.03 3.60
CA LEU A 209 -5.44 -25.43 4.16
C LEU A 209 -5.52 -23.95 3.81
N ILE A 210 -6.68 -23.52 3.31
CA ILE A 210 -6.91 -22.11 2.97
C ILE A 210 -6.95 -21.23 4.23
N PRO A 211 -6.50 -19.97 4.16
CA PRO A 211 -6.49 -19.04 5.30
C PRO A 211 -7.86 -18.43 5.62
N ALA A 212 -8.96 -19.10 5.24
CA ALA A 212 -10.34 -18.69 5.52
C ALA A 212 -11.14 -19.83 6.18
N GLY A 213 -12.28 -19.49 6.78
CA GLY A 213 -13.14 -20.46 7.48
C GLY A 213 -12.39 -21.23 8.58
N THR A 214 -12.51 -22.56 8.54
CA THR A 214 -11.87 -23.49 9.50
C THR A 214 -10.35 -23.51 9.37
N GLY A 215 -9.81 -23.36 8.16
CA GLY A 215 -8.36 -23.29 7.93
C GLY A 215 -7.75 -22.02 8.54
N GLY A 216 -8.43 -20.89 8.39
CA GLY A 216 -8.06 -19.64 9.05
C GLY A 216 -8.14 -19.72 10.59
N ALA A 217 -9.18 -20.35 11.14
CA ALA A 217 -9.30 -20.55 12.58
C ALA A 217 -8.17 -21.43 13.14
N THR A 218 -7.89 -22.56 12.49
CA THR A 218 -6.77 -23.46 12.86
C THR A 218 -5.43 -22.74 12.77
N SER A 219 -5.20 -21.97 11.70
CA SER A 219 -3.98 -21.20 11.52
C SER A 219 -3.79 -20.15 12.63
N ARG A 220 -4.86 -19.42 13.00
CA ARG A 220 -4.84 -18.48 14.13
C ARG A 220 -4.49 -19.16 15.44
N VAL A 221 -5.12 -20.30 15.75
CA VAL A 221 -4.84 -21.05 16.98
C VAL A 221 -3.39 -21.52 17.01
N ARG A 222 -2.89 -22.08 15.90
CA ARG A 222 -1.48 -22.50 15.78
C ARG A 222 -0.52 -21.34 15.96
N ARG A 223 -0.81 -20.17 15.38
CA ARG A 223 0.01 -18.97 15.53
C ARG A 223 0.06 -18.51 16.99
N ILE A 224 -1.09 -18.43 17.66
CA ILE A 224 -1.17 -18.03 19.07
C ILE A 224 -0.44 -19.04 19.97
N ALA A 225 -0.57 -20.34 19.70
CA ALA A 225 0.15 -21.37 20.42
C ALA A 225 1.67 -21.20 20.24
N ALA A 226 2.14 -21.05 19.00
CA ALA A 226 3.55 -20.83 18.70
C ALA A 226 4.11 -19.55 19.35
N GLU A 227 3.35 -18.44 19.36
CA GLU A 227 3.76 -17.20 20.03
C GLU A 227 3.88 -17.38 21.55
N ARG A 228 3.01 -18.19 22.17
CA ARG A 228 3.10 -18.50 23.60
C ARG A 228 4.27 -19.43 23.90
N ASP A 229 4.46 -20.47 23.08
CA ASP A 229 5.57 -21.41 23.22
C ASP A 229 6.92 -20.67 23.09
N ASN A 230 7.03 -19.73 22.13
CA ASN A 230 8.21 -18.90 21.97
C ASN A 230 8.49 -18.05 23.20
N LYS A 231 7.48 -17.39 23.79
CA LYS A 231 7.67 -16.61 25.03
C LYS A 231 8.19 -17.47 26.19
N VAL A 232 7.71 -18.70 26.31
CA VAL A 232 8.18 -19.63 27.35
C VAL A 232 9.62 -20.06 27.08
N ILE A 233 9.98 -20.28 25.82
CA ILE A 233 11.36 -20.61 25.43
C ILE A 233 12.29 -19.43 25.70
N ASP A 234 11.89 -18.20 25.37
CA ASP A 234 12.67 -16.99 25.59
C ASP A 234 12.89 -16.76 27.09
N GLN A 235 11.85 -16.92 27.92
CA GLN A 235 11.98 -16.84 29.38
C GLN A 235 12.94 -17.89 29.94
N ARG A 236 12.85 -19.15 29.47
CA ARG A 236 13.78 -20.21 29.88
C ARG A 236 15.21 -19.93 29.43
N ARG A 237 15.38 -19.28 28.28
CA ARG A 237 16.69 -18.88 27.76
C ARG A 237 17.28 -17.77 28.60
N GLU A 238 16.51 -16.76 28.96
CA GLU A 238 16.92 -15.68 29.87
C GLU A 238 17.30 -16.23 31.25
N GLU A 239 16.51 -17.15 31.82
CA GLU A 239 16.83 -17.82 33.08
C GLU A 239 18.13 -18.64 33.00
N ALA A 240 18.36 -19.34 31.88
CA ALA A 240 19.58 -20.09 31.65
C ALA A 240 20.81 -19.18 31.47
N GLU A 241 20.65 -18.04 30.80
CA GLU A 241 21.71 -17.03 30.64
C GLU A 241 22.06 -16.36 31.98
N VAL A 242 21.06 -16.07 32.83
CA VAL A 242 21.28 -15.55 34.20
C VAL A 242 21.98 -16.59 35.08
N ALA A 243 21.56 -17.86 35.02
CA ALA A 243 22.22 -18.93 35.76
C ALA A 243 23.67 -19.17 35.31
N ALA A 244 23.93 -19.08 34.00
CA ALA A 244 25.28 -19.17 33.44
C ALA A 244 26.16 -17.97 33.84
N ALA A 245 25.60 -16.76 33.88
CA ALA A 245 26.30 -15.56 34.35
C ALA A 245 26.65 -15.62 35.84
N LEU A 246 25.77 -16.21 36.67
CA LEU A 246 26.03 -16.41 38.10
C LEU A 246 27.06 -17.51 38.37
N ALA A 247 27.20 -18.47 37.45
CA ALA A 247 28.14 -19.59 37.53
C ALA A 247 29.52 -19.29 36.91
N ALA A 248 29.68 -18.15 36.22
CA ALA A 248 30.97 -17.70 35.72
C ALA A 248 31.85 -17.27 36.92
N PRO A 249 33.06 -17.84 37.11
CA PRO A 249 33.90 -17.48 38.24
C PRO A 249 34.37 -16.03 38.06
N VAL A 250 34.02 -15.17 39.02
CA VAL A 250 34.73 -13.90 39.20
C VAL A 250 36.19 -14.23 39.46
N SER A 251 37.08 -13.76 38.60
CA SER A 251 38.51 -13.79 38.86
C SER A 251 38.79 -12.79 39.98
N ASP A 252 38.58 -13.22 41.22
CA ASP A 252 39.03 -12.50 42.39
C ASP A 252 40.56 -12.50 42.37
N VAL A 253 41.10 -11.34 42.06
CA VAL A 253 42.47 -10.95 42.35
C VAL A 253 42.60 -10.92 43.88
N ILE A 254 43.00 -12.05 44.48
CA ILE A 254 43.52 -12.08 45.85
C ILE A 254 45.03 -11.89 45.74
N GLY A 255 45.49 -10.69 46.16
CA GLY A 255 46.89 -10.34 46.20
C GLY A 255 47.66 -11.04 47.33
N GLY A 256 48.98 -11.05 47.15
CA GLY A 256 49.99 -11.08 48.21
C GLY A 256 50.23 -12.41 48.88
N ASP A 257 51.27 -13.13 48.45
CA ASP A 257 52.45 -13.30 49.31
C ASP A 257 53.66 -13.79 48.50
N GLU A 258 54.79 -13.13 48.74
CA GLU A 258 56.10 -13.41 48.19
C GLU A 258 56.55 -14.83 48.56
N PHE A 259 56.94 -15.64 47.57
CA PHE A 259 57.88 -16.73 47.79
C PHE A 259 59.15 -16.44 46.99
N ASP A 260 60.09 -15.87 47.73
CA ASP A 260 61.44 -15.54 47.33
C ASP A 260 62.24 -16.81 46.98
N ASN A 261 63.11 -16.67 45.99
CA ASN A 261 64.02 -17.70 45.50
C ASN A 261 65.04 -18.06 46.59
N PHE A 262 65.09 -19.32 47.03
CA PHE A 262 66.29 -19.87 47.66
C PHE A 262 66.83 -21.06 46.86
N LEU A 263 67.90 -20.77 46.11
CA LEU A 263 68.88 -21.70 45.57
C LEU A 263 69.41 -22.60 46.70
N MET A 264 69.32 -23.92 46.51
CA MET A 264 70.01 -24.89 47.36
C MET A 264 71.24 -25.41 46.61
N ASP A 265 72.40 -24.85 46.94
CA ASP A 265 73.72 -25.32 46.52
C ASP A 265 73.97 -26.73 47.09
N THR A 266 74.27 -27.69 46.22
CA THR A 266 74.77 -29.02 46.61
C THR A 266 76.26 -28.94 46.92
N PRO A 267 76.74 -29.38 48.11
CA PRO A 267 78.17 -29.43 48.37
C PRO A 267 78.79 -30.69 47.75
N ASP A 268 79.80 -30.49 46.91
CA ASP A 268 80.81 -31.50 46.56
C ASP A 268 81.44 -32.06 47.84
N SER A 269 81.37 -33.38 48.03
CA SER A 269 82.21 -34.10 48.99
C SER A 269 83.06 -35.11 48.23
N ARG A 270 84.33 -34.74 48.04
CA ARG A 270 85.43 -35.67 47.84
C ARG A 270 85.72 -36.36 49.17
N ASP A 271 85.69 -37.68 49.17
CA ASP A 271 86.76 -38.58 49.63
C ASP A 271 86.43 -40.02 49.22
#